data_AF-A0A3P6T920-F1
#
_entry.id   AF-A0A3P6T920-F1
#
_cell.length_a   1.000
_cell.length_b   1.000
_cell.length_c   1.000
_cell.angle_alpha   90.00
_cell.angle_beta   90.00
_cell.angle_gamma   90.00
#
_symmetry.space_group_name_H-M   'P 1'
#
loop_
_entity.id
_entity.type
_entity.pdbx_description
1 polymer ?
#
loop_
_entity_poly.entity_id
_entity_poly.type
_entity_poly.pdbx_seq_one_letter_code
_entity_poly.pdbx_strand_id
1 'polypeptide(L)'
;MAAAAIGNIVTNVVLLQAQIHFGHLAEQFGLKFPVLSTEQMHNKDISIVKNFAKTLGMLLGCFCGMFPLAFKTRLTQDELERKEKAQAIL
;
A
#
# COMPACT_ATOMS: atom_id res chain seq x y z
N MET A 1 5.52 -12.70 -9.38
CA MET A 1 6.24 -11.42 -9.20
C MET A 1 5.54 -10.22 -9.83
N ALA A 2 5.00 -10.31 -11.05
CA ALA A 2 4.34 -9.18 -11.73
C ALA A 2 3.21 -8.50 -10.90
N ALA A 3 2.34 -9.27 -10.24
CA ALA A 3 1.29 -8.72 -9.39
C ALA A 3 1.82 -7.89 -8.21
N ALA A 4 2.96 -8.28 -7.62
CA ALA A 4 3.61 -7.52 -6.55
C ALA A 4 4.22 -6.21 -7.06
N ALA A 5 4.82 -6.23 -8.26
CA ALA A 5 5.35 -5.02 -8.90
C ALA A 5 4.23 -4.03 -9.24
N ILE A 6 3.10 -4.52 -9.76
CA ILE A 6 1.91 -3.69 -10.03
C ILE A 6 1.35 -3.12 -8.72
N GLY A 7 1.23 -3.93 -7.66
CA GLY A 7 0.76 -3.46 -6.35
C GLY A 7 1.62 -2.33 -5.77
N ASN A 8 2.95 -2.41 -5.93
CA ASN A 8 3.88 -1.36 -5.50
C ASN A 8 3.71 -0.06 -6.33
N ILE A 9 3.57 -0.17 -7.66
CA ILE A 9 3.35 0.99 -8.54
C ILE A 9 2.02 1.68 -8.19
N VAL A 10 0.93 0.92 -8.08
CA VAL A 10 -0.40 1.44 -7.75
C VAL A 10 -0.41 2.11 -6.38
N THR A 11 0.22 1.50 -5.37
CA THR A 11 0.33 2.08 -4.02
C THR A 11 1.03 3.43 -4.04
N ASN A 12 2.14 3.57 -4.78
CA ASN A 12 2.85 4.85 -4.88
C ASN A 12 2.01 5.93 -5.58
N VAL A 13 1.29 5.58 -6.66
CA VAL A 13 0.41 6.52 -7.37
C VAL A 13 -0.74 6.98 -6.47
N VAL A 14 -1.36 6.05 -5.73
CA VAL A 14 -2.42 6.38 -4.78
C VAL A 14 -1.89 7.24 -3.64
N LEU A 15 -0.67 6.97 -3.13
CA LEU A 15 -0.04 7.81 -2.11
C LEU A 15 0.16 9.24 -2.60
N LEU A 16 0.68 9.43 -3.82
CA LEU A 16 0.87 10.77 -4.40
C LEU A 16 -0.46 11.51 -4.54
N GLN A 17 -1.50 10.83 -5.03
CA GLN A 17 -2.84 11.42 -5.15
C GLN A 17 -3.44 11.76 -3.78
N ALA A 18 -3.27 10.89 -2.79
CA ALA A 18 -3.70 11.15 -1.42
C ALA A 18 -3.00 12.39 -0.84
N GLN A 19 -1.69 12.55 -1.06
CA GLN A 19 -0.96 13.73 -0.59
C GLN A 19 -1.51 15.04 -1.17
N ILE A 20 -1.83 15.06 -2.46
CA ILE A 20 -2.44 16.23 -3.12
C ILE A 20 -3.84 16.50 -2.55
N HIS A 21 -4.64 15.44 -2.37
CA HIS A 21 -6.00 15.58 -1.86
C HIS A 21 -6.04 16.06 -0.41
N PHE A 22 -5.18 15.50 0.46
CA PHE A 22 -5.00 15.97 1.83
C PHE A 22 -4.44 17.40 1.87
N GLY A 23 -3.62 17.79 0.88
CA GLY A 23 -3.19 19.17 0.65
C GLY A 23 -4.38 20.13 0.55
N HIS A 24 -5.25 19.89 -0.43
CA HIS A 24 -6.44 20.70 -0.66
C HIS A 24 -7.42 20.64 0.52
N LEU A 25 -7.59 19.47 1.14
CA LEU A 25 -8.46 19.31 2.30
C LEU A 25 -7.96 20.14 3.50
N ALA A 26 -6.66 20.10 3.78
CA ALA A 26 -6.06 20.91 4.84
C ALA A 26 -6.25 22.40 4.58
N GLU A 27 -6.09 22.86 3.34
CA GLU A 27 -6.37 24.25 2.96
C GLU A 27 -7.84 24.63 3.18
N GLN A 28 -8.79 23.73 2.87
CA GLN A 28 -10.21 23.94 3.16
C GLN A 28 -10.51 24.05 4.66
N PHE A 29 -9.74 23.35 5.51
CA PHE A 29 -9.81 23.48 6.96
C PHE A 29 -9.01 24.68 7.51
N GLY A 30 -8.42 25.52 6.65
CA GLY A 30 -7.62 26.68 7.05
C GLY A 30 -6.24 26.32 7.60
N LEU A 31 -5.82 25.06 7.48
CA LEU A 31 -4.50 24.59 7.86
C LEU A 31 -3.52 24.84 6.71
N LYS A 32 -2.66 25.86 6.87
CA LYS A 32 -1.51 26.04 5.97
C LYS A 32 -0.50 24.92 6.24
N PHE A 33 -0.14 24.19 5.19
CA PHE A 33 0.97 23.24 5.27
C PHE A 33 2.23 23.97 5.77
N PRO A 34 2.83 23.55 6.89
CA PRO A 34 4.02 24.21 7.40
C PRO A 34 5.15 24.02 6.39
N VAL A 35 5.63 25.11 5.82
CA VAL A 35 6.85 25.10 5.03
C VAL A 35 7.99 24.85 6.01
N LEU A 36 8.54 23.64 6.01
CA LEU A 36 9.68 23.33 6.87
C LEU A 36 10.85 24.23 6.47
N SER A 37 11.41 24.93 7.46
CA SER A 37 12.69 25.63 7.29
C SER A 37 13.79 24.62 6.93
N THR A 38 14.84 25.05 6.24
CA THR A 38 16.00 24.22 5.87
C THR A 38 16.62 23.52 7.09
N GLU A 39 16.60 24.19 8.24
CA GLU A 39 17.03 23.66 9.55
C GLU A 39 16.16 22.47 10.01
N GLN A 40 14.85 22.57 9.85
CA GLN A 40 13.90 21.52 10.23
C GLN A 40 13.97 20.33 9.27
N MET A 41 14.27 20.59 8.00
CA MET A 41 14.45 19.56 6.99
C MET A 41 15.71 18.71 7.24
N HIS A 42 16.73 19.30 7.88
CA HIS A 42 17.96 18.61 8.30
C HIS A 42 17.84 17.92 9.66
N ASN A 43 16.74 18.15 10.38
CA ASN A 43 16.54 17.53 11.68
C ASN A 43 16.33 16.01 11.52
N LYS A 44 17.16 15.22 12.21
CA LYS A 44 17.15 13.75 12.12
C LYS A 44 15.81 13.17 12.53
N ASP A 45 15.19 13.73 13.57
CA ASP A 45 13.91 13.22 14.09
C ASP A 45 12.79 13.36 13.05
N ILE A 46 12.71 14.51 12.38
CA ILE A 46 11.73 14.75 11.31
C ILE A 46 11.97 13.79 10.14
N SER A 47 13.24 13.57 9.78
CA SER A 47 13.60 12.65 8.70
C SER A 47 13.25 11.20 9.03
N ILE A 48 13.46 10.77 10.28
CA ILE A 48 13.10 9.43 10.78
C ILE A 48 11.59 9.25 10.73
N VAL A 49 10.82 10.19 11.28
CA VAL A 49 9.34 10.11 11.29
C VAL A 49 8.80 10.08 9.86
N LYS A 50 9.33 10.92 8.97
CA LYS A 50 8.94 10.95 7.56
C LYS A 50 9.21 9.62 6.85
N ASN A 51 10.41 9.05 7.05
CA ASN A 51 10.77 7.78 6.44
C ASN A 51 9.96 6.62 7.04
N PHE A 52 9.68 6.66 8.35
CA PHE A 52 8.84 5.66 9.01
C PHE A 52 7.40 5.67 8.47
N ALA A 53 6.79 6.86 8.35
CA ALA A 53 5.46 7.01 7.78
C ALA A 53 5.38 6.50 6.34
N LYS A 54 6.40 6.79 5.51
CA LYS A 54 6.50 6.26 4.14
C LYS A 54 6.60 4.74 4.12
N THR A 55 7.47 4.16 4.97
CA THR A 55 7.66 2.71 5.04
C THR A 55 6.40 2.00 5.52
N LEU A 56 5.70 2.55 6.53
CA LEU A 56 4.42 2.00 6.99
C LEU A 56 3.34 2.07 5.90
N GLY A 57 3.22 3.21 5.21
CA GLY A 57 2.26 3.35 4.11
C GLY A 57 2.52 2.35 2.98
N MET A 58 3.79 2.15 2.63
CA MET A 58 4.21 1.15 1.65
C MET A 58 3.87 -0.28 2.10
N LEU A 59 4.18 -0.63 3.35
CA LEU A 59 3.90 -1.95 3.92
C LEU A 59 2.40 -2.26 3.89
N LEU A 60 1.57 -1.34 4.36
CA LEU A 60 0.11 -1.50 4.38
C LEU A 60 -0.49 -1.57 2.97
N GLY A 61 -0.02 -0.72 2.05
CA GLY A 61 -0.45 -0.73 0.65
C GLY A 61 -0.10 -2.03 -0.05
N CYS A 62 1.12 -2.55 0.16
CA CYS A 62 1.51 -3.86 -0.36
C CYS A 62 0.68 -5.00 0.25
N PHE A 63 0.43 -4.98 1.56
CA PHE A 63 -0.38 -6.00 2.23
C PHE A 63 -1.82 -6.01 1.70
N CYS A 64 -2.42 -4.83 1.53
CA CYS A 64 -3.75 -4.66 0.93
C CYS A 64 -3.76 -5.08 -0.55
N GLY A 65 -2.74 -4.71 -1.33
CA GLY A 65 -2.62 -5.07 -2.74
C GLY A 65 -2.43 -6.58 -2.99
N MET A 66 -1.88 -7.31 -2.02
CA MET A 66 -1.74 -8.77 -2.07
C MET A 66 -2.94 -9.53 -1.49
N PHE A 67 -3.84 -8.85 -0.77
CA PHE A 67 -5.07 -9.43 -0.22
C PHE A 67 -5.95 -10.17 -1.26
N PRO A 68 -6.13 -9.66 -2.50
CA PRO A 68 -6.89 -10.37 -3.53
C PRO A 68 -6.23 -11.70 -3.95
N LEU A 69 -4.90 -11.79 -3.86
CA LEU A 69 -4.14 -12.99 -4.19
C LEU A 69 -4.38 -14.09 -3.15
N ALA A 70 -4.46 -13.72 -1.87
CA ALA A 70 -4.76 -14.67 -0.79
C ALA A 70 -6.14 -15.33 -0.96
N PHE A 71 -7.12 -14.64 -1.54
CA PHE A 71 -8.44 -15.20 -1.83
C PHE A 71 -8.46 -16.09 -3.09
N LYS A 72 -7.73 -15.71 -4.15
CA LYS A 72 -7.67 -16.52 -5.38
C LYS A 72 -6.98 -17.87 -5.18
N THR A 73 -5.98 -17.94 -4.30
CA THR A 73 -5.29 -19.19 -3.95
C THR A 73 -6.23 -20.18 -3.25
N ARG A 74 -7.12 -19.71 -2.35
CA ARG A 74 -8.10 -20.59 -1.69
C ARG A 74 -9.08 -21.21 -2.69
N LEU A 75 -9.65 -20.38 -3.56
CA LEU A 75 -10.58 -20.86 -4.60
C LEU A 75 -9.91 -21.85 -5.58
N THR A 76 -8.64 -21.64 -5.90
CA THR A 76 -7.90 -22.53 -6.80
C THR A 76 -7.51 -23.85 -6.12
N GLN A 77 -7.21 -23.83 -4.82
CA GLN A 77 -6.94 -25.05 -4.03
C GLN A 77 -8.18 -25.92 -3.88
N ASP A 78 -9.35 -25.33 -3.59
CA ASP A 78 -10.61 -26.07 -3.47
C ASP A 78 -11.00 -26.77 -4.79
N GLU A 79 -10.69 -26.16 -5.93
CA GLU A 79 -10.90 -26.75 -7.26
C GLU A 79 -9.89 -27.88 -7.57
N LEU A 80 -8.63 -27.74 -7.15
CA LEU A 80 -7.61 -28.79 -7.28
C LEU A 80 -7.97 -30.01 -6.42
N GLU A 81 -8.34 -29.82 -5.15
CA GLU A 81 -8.77 -30.91 -4.27
C GLU A 81 -10.02 -31.63 -4.80
N ARG A 82 -10.97 -30.91 -5.40
CA ARG A 82 -12.14 -31.53 -6.04
C ARG A 82 -11.76 -32.38 -7.24
N LYS A 83 -10.81 -31.93 -8.06
CA LYS A 83 -10.31 -32.70 -9.21
C LYS A 83 -9.54 -33.94 -8.76
N GLU A 84 -8.72 -33.84 -7.72
CA GLU A 84 -7.96 -34.95 -7.17
C GLU A 84 -8.88 -36.03 -6.58
N LYS A 85 -9.92 -35.64 -5.84
CA LYS A 85 -10.95 -36.56 -5.34
C LYS A 85 -11.77 -37.21 -6.46
N ALA A 86 -12.08 -36.47 -7.53
CA ALA A 86 -12.79 -37.03 -8.68
C ALA A 86 -11.94 -38.04 -9.48
N GLN A 87 -10.62 -37.84 -9.54
CA GLN A 87 -9.68 -38.78 -10.17
C GLN A 87 -9.37 -40.00 -9.31
N ALA A 88 -9.45 -39.89 -7.98
CA ALA A 88 -9.23 -41.03 -7.06
C ALA A 88 -10.43 -42.00 -6.98
N ILE A 89 -11.59 -41.63 -7.54
CA ILE A 89 -12.83 -42.44 -7.54
C ILE A 89 -13.03 -43.17 -8.88
N LEU A 90 -12.27 -42.82 -9.92
CA LEU A 90 -12.20 -43.51 -11.22
C LEU A 90 -11.12 -44.58 -11.23
#